data_AF-A0A1G0GMR8-F1
#
_entry.id   AF-A0A1G0GMR8-F1
#
_cell.length_a   1.000
_cell.length_b   1.000
_cell.length_c   1.000
_cell.angle_alpha   90.00
_cell.angle_beta   90.00
_cell.angle_gamma   90.00
#
_symmetry.space_group_name_H-M   'P 1'
#
loop_
_entity.id
_entity.type
_entity.pdbx_description
1 polymer ?
#
loop_
_entity_poly.entity_id
_entity_poly.type
_entity_poly.pdbx_seq_one_letter_code
_entity_poly.pdbx_strand_id
1 'polypeptide(L)'
;MPEMLTKYPESAFIVLKSAGAKCGVGAEQKILIHCPKEDFCALPHGEICVYSLKDVGNMTQIAKYELSDAIGNIPTIYSNINIFFLVLSCLFGMLMAFIFKRK
;
A
#
# COMPACT_ATOMS: atom_id res chain seq x y z
N MET A 1 -14.68 3.04 11.47
CA MET A 1 -13.69 2.11 12.05
C MET A 1 -12.32 2.77 11.82
N PRO A 2 -11.44 2.95 12.81
CA PRO A 2 -10.12 3.53 12.50
C PRO A 2 -9.16 2.42 12.05
N GLU A 3 -8.77 2.44 10.78
CA GLU A 3 -7.74 1.55 10.24
C GLU A 3 -6.54 2.40 9.78
N MET A 4 -5.35 2.00 10.21
CA MET A 4 -4.09 2.65 9.84
C MET A 4 -3.25 1.65 9.04
N LEU A 5 -2.85 2.05 7.83
CA LEU A 5 -1.93 1.30 7.00
C LEU A 5 -0.50 1.85 7.14
N THR A 6 0.47 0.99 7.43
CA THR A 6 1.88 1.39 7.57
C THR A 6 2.82 0.33 7.01
N LYS A 7 4.01 0.78 6.57
CA LYS A 7 5.10 -0.12 6.19
C LYS A 7 5.79 -0.75 7.42
N TYR A 8 5.72 -0.08 8.57
CA TYR A 8 6.45 -0.40 9.80
C TYR A 8 5.47 -0.50 10.98
N PRO A 9 4.63 -1.55 11.03
CA PRO A 9 3.62 -1.72 12.08
C PRO A 9 4.24 -1.78 13.48
N GLU A 10 5.41 -2.38 13.63
CA GLU A 10 6.15 -2.43 14.90
C GLU A 10 6.48 -1.03 15.44
N SER A 11 6.88 -0.11 14.57
CA SER A 11 7.17 1.27 14.95
C SER A 11 5.89 2.01 15.37
N ALA A 12 4.79 1.78 14.65
CA ALA A 12 3.49 2.34 15.00
C ALA A 12 3.00 1.80 16.36
N PHE A 13 3.14 0.51 16.63
CA PHE A 13 2.80 -0.07 17.93
C PHE A 13 3.64 0.52 19.07
N ILE A 14 4.93 0.79 18.87
CA ILE A 14 5.77 1.44 19.89
C ILE A 14 5.21 2.83 20.23
N VAL A 15 4.89 3.64 19.22
CA VAL A 15 4.32 4.99 19.41
C VAL A 15 2.95 4.94 20.08
N LEU A 16 2.09 4.01 19.67
CA LEU A 16 0.77 3.86 20.28
C LEU A 16 0.87 3.38 21.74
N LYS A 17 1.77 2.43 22.03
CA LYS A 17 2.03 1.96 23.40
C LYS A 17 2.60 3.06 24.28
N SER A 18 3.51 3.90 23.77
CA SER A 18 4.04 5.05 24.53
C SER A 18 2.98 6.11 24.81
N ALA A 19 1.96 6.22 23.95
CA ALA A 19 0.76 7.03 24.17
C ALA A 19 -0.29 6.36 25.09
N GLY A 20 0.02 5.21 25.69
CA GLY A 20 -0.86 4.50 26.63
C GLY A 20 -1.84 3.52 25.98
N ALA A 21 -1.70 3.21 24.69
CA ALA A 21 -2.51 2.20 24.04
C ALA A 21 -2.10 0.77 24.43
N LYS A 22 -3.10 -0.11 24.52
CA LYS A 22 -2.94 -1.55 24.73
C LYS A 22 -3.05 -2.27 23.39
N CYS A 23 -1.91 -2.52 22.77
CA CYS A 23 -1.80 -3.16 21.45
C CYS A 23 -1.38 -4.63 21.56
N GLY A 24 -2.06 -5.53 20.84
CA GLY A 24 -1.64 -6.94 20.70
C GLY A 24 -1.82 -7.81 21.96
N VAL A 25 -2.58 -7.32 22.95
CA VAL A 25 -2.77 -8.01 24.25
C VAL A 25 -4.16 -8.62 24.41
N GLY A 26 -4.95 -8.66 23.34
CA GLY A 26 -6.33 -9.16 23.38
C GLY A 26 -7.26 -8.29 24.24
N ALA A 27 -7.05 -6.97 24.23
CA ALA A 27 -7.96 -6.02 24.85
C ALA A 27 -9.38 -6.13 24.24
N GLU A 28 -10.40 -5.80 25.03
CA GLU A 28 -11.79 -5.84 24.58
C GLU A 28 -12.00 -4.93 23.36
N GLN A 29 -12.59 -5.47 22.30
CA GLN A 29 -12.94 -4.75 21.09
C GLN A 29 -14.42 -4.37 21.15
N LYS A 30 -14.71 -3.07 21.23
CA LYS A 30 -16.08 -2.53 21.30
C LYS A 30 -16.55 -2.00 19.95
N ILE A 31 -15.63 -1.46 19.16
CA ILE A 31 -15.92 -0.83 17.86
C ILE A 31 -15.30 -1.68 16.73
N LEU A 32 -14.07 -2.16 16.92
CA LEU A 32 -13.28 -2.83 15.89
C LEU A 32 -13.32 -4.37 16.03
N ILE A 33 -14.52 -4.94 16.02
CA ILE A 33 -14.75 -6.39 16.28
C ILE A 33 -14.16 -7.34 15.22
N HIS A 34 -13.85 -6.83 14.03
CA HIS A 34 -13.24 -7.61 12.94
C HIS A 34 -11.71 -7.43 12.88
N CYS A 35 -11.15 -6.65 13.82
CA CYS A 35 -9.71 -6.44 13.88
C CYS A 35 -9.01 -7.69 14.41
N PRO A 36 -7.98 -8.21 13.71
CA PRO A 36 -7.12 -9.24 14.27
C PRO A 36 -6.56 -8.80 15.63
N LYS A 37 -6.47 -9.73 16.58
CA LYS A 37 -6.06 -9.41 17.96
C LYS A 37 -4.64 -8.87 18.04
N GLU A 38 -3.75 -9.33 17.16
CA GLU A 38 -2.37 -8.82 17.04
C GLU A 38 -2.29 -7.38 16.53
N ASP A 39 -3.19 -7.00 15.63
CA ASP A 39 -3.20 -5.69 14.96
C ASP A 39 -4.04 -4.64 15.69
N PHE A 40 -4.83 -5.09 16.66
CA PHE A 40 -5.71 -4.25 17.45
C PHE A 40 -4.97 -3.49 18.55
N CYS A 41 -5.28 -2.19 18.65
CA CYS A 41 -4.86 -1.30 19.71
C CYS A 41 -6.07 -0.63 20.37
N ALA A 42 -6.25 -0.86 21.67
CA ALA A 42 -7.18 -0.08 22.49
C ALA A 42 -6.47 1.17 23.02
N LEU A 43 -6.91 2.36 22.60
CA LEU A 43 -6.43 3.65 23.11
C LEU A 43 -7.29 4.12 24.30
N PRO A 44 -6.81 5.09 25.11
CA PRO A 44 -7.59 5.68 26.19
C PRO A 44 -8.95 6.25 25.77
N HIS A 45 -9.05 6.73 24.52
CA HIS A 45 -10.25 7.40 23.99
C HIS A 45 -10.82 6.74 22.73
N GLY A 46 -10.36 5.54 22.36
CA GLY A 46 -10.83 4.91 21.13
C GLY A 46 -10.12 3.61 20.79
N GLU A 47 -10.30 3.16 19.56
CA GLU A 47 -9.77 1.91 19.06
C GLU A 47 -9.15 2.15 17.68
N ILE A 48 -8.04 1.47 17.38
CA ILE A 48 -7.41 1.52 16.06
C ILE A 48 -6.88 0.13 15.67
N CYS A 49 -7.03 -0.23 14.39
CA CYS A 49 -6.32 -1.35 13.78
C CYS A 49 -5.10 -0.83 13.04
N VAL A 50 -3.94 -1.45 13.26
CA VAL A 50 -2.71 -1.12 12.56
C VAL A 50 -2.34 -2.28 11.64
N TYR A 51 -2.43 -2.06 10.34
CA TYR A 51 -2.11 -3.05 9.32
C TYR A 51 -0.77 -2.78 8.65
N SER A 52 -0.06 -3.85 8.30
CA SER A 52 1.07 -3.79 7.38
C SER A 52 0.60 -3.65 5.93
N LEU A 53 1.50 -3.20 5.04
CA LEU A 53 1.29 -3.30 3.58
C LEU A 53 0.97 -4.72 3.10
N LYS A 54 1.44 -5.75 3.81
CA LYS A 54 1.14 -7.16 3.49
C LYS A 54 -0.30 -7.55 3.82
N ASP A 55 -0.89 -6.88 4.80
CA ASP A 55 -2.19 -7.21 5.39
C ASP A 55 -3.30 -6.28 4.89
N VAL A 56 -3.02 -5.48 3.86
CA VAL A 56 -3.98 -4.62 3.14
C VAL A 56 -5.27 -5.37 2.77
N GLY A 57 -5.16 -6.67 2.48
CA GLY A 57 -6.32 -7.49 2.13
C GLY A 57 -7.28 -7.79 3.29
N ASN A 58 -6.85 -7.59 4.53
CA ASN A 58 -7.64 -7.80 5.74
C ASN A 58 -8.33 -6.51 6.21
N MET A 59 -8.06 -5.38 5.56
CA MET A 59 -8.77 -4.12 5.80
C MET A 59 -10.24 -4.25 5.43
N THR A 60 -11.12 -3.61 6.20
CA THR A 60 -12.57 -3.66 5.97
C THR A 60 -13.13 -2.36 5.42
N GLN A 61 -12.41 -1.25 5.61
CA GLN A 61 -12.87 0.06 5.18
C GLN A 61 -12.23 0.58 3.92
N ILE A 62 -10.99 0.19 3.63
CA ILE A 62 -10.30 0.59 2.41
C ILE A 62 -10.27 -0.61 1.48
N ALA A 63 -10.98 -0.52 0.37
CA ALA A 63 -10.94 -1.58 -0.63
C ALA A 63 -9.63 -1.53 -1.44
N LYS A 64 -9.19 -2.70 -1.93
CA LYS A 64 -7.95 -2.81 -2.72
C LYS A 64 -7.94 -1.91 -3.95
N TYR A 65 -9.10 -1.73 -4.60
CA TYR A 65 -9.20 -0.89 -5.79
C TYR A 65 -9.08 0.60 -5.46
N GLU A 66 -9.59 1.05 -4.31
CA GLU A 66 -9.46 2.45 -3.84
C GLU A 66 -7.99 2.77 -3.53
N LEU A 67 -7.30 1.83 -2.87
CA LEU A 67 -5.87 1.97 -2.62
C LEU A 67 -5.06 1.96 -3.92
N SER A 68 -5.43 1.09 -4.87
CA SER A 68 -4.80 1.04 -6.19
C SER A 68 -5.03 2.31 -7.01
N ASP A 69 -6.21 2.92 -6.92
CA ASP A 69 -6.52 4.18 -7.62
C ASP A 69 -5.74 5.36 -7.01
N ALA A 70 -5.67 5.42 -5.67
CA ALA A 70 -4.90 6.43 -4.95
C ALA A 70 -3.40 6.39 -5.29
N ILE A 71 -2.84 5.19 -5.53
CA ILE A 71 -1.42 5.00 -5.90
C ILE A 71 -1.22 5.03 -7.42
N GLY A 72 -2.23 4.64 -8.20
CA GLY A 72 -2.17 4.47 -9.65
C GLY A 72 -2.03 5.78 -10.43
N ASN A 73 -2.37 6.91 -9.83
CA ASN A 73 -2.18 8.24 -10.41
C ASN A 73 -0.72 8.73 -10.40
N ILE A 74 0.24 7.91 -9.92
CA ILE A 74 1.66 8.18 -10.08
C ILE A 74 2.04 7.93 -11.55
N PRO A 75 2.60 8.92 -12.27
CA PRO A 75 2.93 8.77 -13.69
C PRO A 75 3.84 7.55 -13.88
N THR A 76 3.34 6.55 -14.61
CA THR A 76 3.99 5.26 -14.87
C THR A 76 5.16 5.37 -15.85
N ILE A 77 5.73 6.56 -16.06
CA ILE A 77 6.80 6.82 -17.02
C ILE A 77 8.03 5.93 -16.73
N TYR A 78 8.24 5.53 -15.47
CA TYR A 78 9.30 4.61 -15.04
C TYR A 78 8.89 3.13 -14.92
N SER A 79 7.68 2.76 -15.36
CA SER A 79 7.28 1.35 -15.43
C SER A 79 8.15 0.60 -16.44
N ASN A 80 8.62 -0.59 -16.07
CA ASN A 80 9.37 -1.49 -16.97
C ASN A 80 8.63 -1.73 -18.31
N ILE A 81 7.30 -1.72 -18.28
CA ILE A 81 6.45 -1.88 -19.47
C ILE A 81 6.60 -0.67 -20.41
N ASN A 82 6.57 0.55 -19.88
CA ASN A 82 6.70 1.77 -20.68
C ASN A 82 8.12 1.94 -21.21
N ILE A 83 9.14 1.58 -20.42
CA ILE A 83 10.55 1.57 -20.87
C ILE A 83 10.71 0.57 -22.03
N PHE A 84 10.12 -0.62 -21.92
CA PHE A 84 10.16 -1.62 -22.99
C PHE A 84 9.53 -1.09 -24.29
N PHE A 85 8.34 -0.48 -24.22
CA PHE A 85 7.70 0.12 -25.40
C PHE A 85 8.53 1.25 -26.02
N LEU A 86 9.16 2.08 -25.19
CA LEU A 86 10.01 3.19 -25.65
C LEU A 86 11.24 2.65 -26.41
N VAL A 87 11.95 1.66 -25.85
CA VAL A 87 13.09 1.02 -26.51
C VAL A 87 12.68 0.35 -27.82
N LEU A 88 11.55 -0.37 -27.83
CA LEU A 88 11.02 -1.02 -29.03
C LEU A 88 10.73 -0.01 -30.15
N SER A 89 10.11 1.13 -29.80
CA SER A 89 9.81 2.19 -30.76
C SER A 89 11.09 2.83 -31.35
N CYS A 90 12.12 3.05 -30.53
CA CYS A 90 13.41 3.57 -31.00
C CYS A 90 14.13 2.58 -31.92
N LEU A 91 14.14 1.29 -31.57
CA LEU A 91 14.73 0.24 -32.41
C LEU A 91 14.01 0.12 -33.75
N PHE A 92 12.68 0.16 -33.75
CA PHE A 92 11.88 0.13 -34.96
C PHE A 92 12.15 1.37 -35.85
N GLY A 93 12.23 2.56 -35.25
CA GLY A 93 12.60 3.78 -35.95
C GLY A 93 13.98 3.70 -36.60
N MET A 94 14.99 3.19 -35.89
CA MET A 94 16.34 2.98 -36.44
C MET A 94 16.34 1.94 -37.57
N LEU A 95 15.58 0.85 -37.43
CA LEU A 95 15.47 -0.18 -38.46
C LEU A 95 14.83 0.37 -39.74
N MET A 96 13.74 1.12 -39.61
CA MET A 96 13.06 1.75 -40.74
C MET A 96 13.96 2.79 -41.43
N ALA A 97 14.69 3.62 -40.65
CA ALA A 97 15.66 4.56 -41.19
C ALA A 97 16.79 3.85 -41.95
N PHE A 98 17.26 2.71 -41.43
CA PHE A 98 18.27 1.89 -42.10
C PHE A 98 17.76 1.28 -43.40
N ILE A 99 16.52 0.76 -43.43
CA ILE A 99 15.89 0.21 -44.63
C ILE A 99 15.70 1.30 -45.70
N PHE A 100 15.21 2.48 -45.32
CA PHE A 100 15.02 3.61 -46.24
C PHE A 100 16.34 4.14 -46.81
N LYS A 101 17.43 4.13 -46.02
CA LYS A 101 18.76 4.54 -46.51
C LYS A 101 19.38 3.52 -47.48
N ARG A 102 18.90 2.28 -47.49
CA ARG A 102 19.44 1.17 -48.31
C ARG A 102 18.71 1.00 -49.64
N LYS A 103 17.57 1.66 -49.84
CA LYS A 103 16.87 1.82 -51.12
C LYS A 103 17.34 3.09 -51.81
#